data_AF-A0A358PVV8-F1
#
_entry.id   AF-A0A358PVV8-F1
#
_cell.length_a   1.000
_cell.length_b   1.000
_cell.length_c   1.000
_cell.angle_alpha   90.00
_cell.angle_beta   90.00
_cell.angle_gamma   90.00
#
_symmetry.space_group_name_H-M   'P 1'
#
loop_
_entity.id
_entity.type
_entity.pdbx_description
1 polymer ?
#
loop_
_entity_poly.entity_id
_entity_poly.type
_entity_poly.pdbx_seq_one_letter_code
_entity_poly.pdbx_strand_id
1 'polypeptide(L)'
;MSKRKWLVIIGLITMFLFLTGCSDSKSTQEKNGPNLGTELKEEKPQPTNKLESDDDLKKQLESEKGIERVMVQVVEGEQRAVNVDIEINNEQELSVDQVVEKYSKVIKENYPDRTIDIIVAKEGKLLKQATLK
;
A
#
# COMPACT_ATOMS: atom_id res chain seq x y z
N MET A 1 -46.42 -21.64 -13.36
CA MET A 1 -45.98 -20.54 -14.24
C MET A 1 -44.63 -20.01 -13.75
N SER A 2 -43.73 -19.80 -14.71
CA SER A 2 -42.51 -18.97 -14.72
C SER A 2 -41.45 -19.10 -13.60
N LYS A 3 -40.52 -20.06 -13.76
CA LYS A 3 -39.17 -20.03 -13.15
C LYS A 3 -38.06 -20.27 -14.20
N ARG A 4 -38.20 -19.69 -15.40
CA ARG A 4 -37.28 -19.97 -16.55
C ARG A 4 -36.77 -18.73 -17.30
N LYS A 5 -36.78 -17.54 -16.72
CA LYS A 5 -36.44 -16.30 -17.47
C LYS A 5 -35.31 -15.43 -16.89
N TRP A 6 -34.42 -15.96 -16.06
CA TRP A 6 -33.32 -15.14 -15.49
C TRP A 6 -31.92 -15.44 -16.03
N LEU A 7 -31.74 -16.39 -16.96
CA LEU A 7 -30.41 -16.76 -17.49
C LEU A 7 -30.13 -16.24 -18.91
N VAL A 8 -30.57 -15.03 -19.27
CA VAL A 8 -30.33 -14.47 -20.63
C VAL A 8 -29.67 -13.06 -20.61
N ILE A 9 -29.27 -12.52 -19.47
CA ILE A 9 -28.65 -11.18 -19.38
C ILE A 9 -27.15 -11.30 -19.07
N ILE A 10 -26.47 -12.21 -19.76
CA ILE A 10 -25.00 -12.27 -19.82
C ILE A 10 -24.67 -12.50 -21.29
N GLY A 11 -24.28 -11.44 -22.01
CA GLY A 11 -23.87 -11.62 -23.41
C GLY A 11 -23.74 -10.40 -24.32
N LEU A 12 -23.89 -9.16 -23.85
CA LEU A 12 -23.95 -8.01 -24.78
C LEU A 12 -23.35 -6.69 -24.27
N ILE A 13 -22.31 -6.72 -23.44
CA ILE A 13 -21.57 -5.51 -23.02
C ILE A 13 -20.06 -5.77 -23.06
N THR A 14 -19.55 -6.19 -24.21
CA THR A 14 -18.11 -6.21 -24.52
C THR A 14 -17.91 -5.85 -26.00
N MET A 15 -18.20 -4.60 -26.34
CA MET A 15 -17.79 -3.98 -27.61
C MET A 15 -17.91 -2.48 -27.38
N PHE A 16 -16.96 -1.69 -27.90
CA PHE A 16 -16.78 -0.24 -27.68
C PHE A 16 -16.00 0.13 -26.42
N LEU A 17 -14.67 0.01 -26.46
CA LEU A 17 -13.75 1.08 -26.04
C LEU A 17 -12.37 0.85 -26.69
N PHE A 18 -12.33 0.90 -28.02
CA PHE A 18 -11.12 1.24 -28.76
C PHE A 18 -11.49 2.37 -29.72
N LEU A 19 -10.59 3.33 -29.89
CA LEU A 19 -10.62 4.51 -30.79
C LEU A 19 -10.99 5.84 -30.12
N THR A 20 -10.08 6.37 -29.30
CA THR A 20 -9.70 7.81 -29.31
C THR A 20 -8.21 7.86 -28.91
N GLY A 21 -7.28 8.51 -29.59
CA GLY A 21 -7.28 9.20 -30.87
C GLY A 21 -5.83 9.49 -31.22
N CYS A 22 -5.37 9.02 -32.40
CA CYS A 22 -4.25 9.66 -33.10
C CYS A 22 -4.76 11.02 -33.59
N SER A 23 -4.24 12.11 -33.04
CA SER A 23 -4.36 13.41 -33.68
C SER A 23 -3.19 13.55 -34.64
N ASP A 24 -3.52 13.50 -35.93
CA ASP A 24 -2.64 13.82 -37.04
C ASP A 24 -2.49 15.35 -37.14
N SER A 25 -1.27 15.83 -37.33
CA SER A 25 -1.00 17.21 -37.72
C SER A 25 0.27 17.27 -38.56
N LYS A 26 0.10 17.05 -39.87
CA LYS A 26 1.04 17.42 -40.94
C LYS A 26 1.18 18.95 -41.02
N SER A 27 2.41 19.49 -41.05
CA SER A 27 2.96 20.26 -42.18
C SER A 27 4.22 21.08 -41.83
N THR A 28 5.17 21.04 -42.78
CA THR A 28 6.17 22.04 -43.17
C THR A 28 7.58 22.03 -42.53
N GLN A 29 8.54 21.80 -43.42
CA GLN A 29 9.99 21.90 -43.36
C GLN A 29 10.51 23.33 -43.18
N GLU A 30 11.55 23.52 -42.36
CA GLU A 30 12.77 24.35 -42.55
C GLU A 30 13.29 24.94 -41.21
N LYS A 31 14.49 24.51 -40.75
CA LYS A 31 15.75 25.30 -40.79
C LYS A 31 16.84 24.68 -39.89
N ASN A 32 18.01 24.52 -40.49
CA ASN A 32 19.30 24.29 -39.81
C ASN A 32 19.63 25.44 -38.84
N GLY A 33 20.14 25.09 -37.65
CA GLY A 33 20.81 26.00 -36.73
C GLY A 33 21.28 25.25 -35.46
N PRO A 34 22.57 25.32 -35.06
CA PRO A 34 23.14 24.47 -34.03
C PRO A 34 22.86 25.05 -32.63
N ASN A 35 22.33 24.23 -31.72
CA ASN A 35 22.27 24.53 -30.28
C ASN A 35 22.83 23.31 -29.55
N LEU A 36 24.07 23.38 -29.07
CA LEU A 36 24.45 23.73 -27.70
C LEU A 36 23.99 22.69 -26.67
N GLY A 37 24.98 22.11 -26.00
CA GLY A 37 24.86 21.64 -24.62
C GLY A 37 24.18 20.29 -24.44
N THR A 38 24.93 19.19 -24.64
CA THR A 38 24.64 17.97 -23.90
C THR A 38 25.09 18.19 -22.45
N GLU A 39 24.27 18.89 -21.67
CA GLU A 39 24.33 18.75 -20.21
C GLU A 39 23.75 17.38 -19.89
N LEU A 40 24.64 16.41 -19.66
CA LEU A 40 24.30 15.20 -18.91
C LEU A 40 23.83 15.68 -17.54
N LYS A 41 22.51 15.83 -17.36
CA LYS A 41 21.92 15.85 -16.03
C LYS A 41 22.34 14.55 -15.38
N GLU A 42 23.25 14.64 -14.39
CA GLU A 42 23.41 13.59 -13.40
C GLU A 42 22.02 13.30 -12.85
N GLU A 43 21.46 12.16 -13.26
CA GLU A 43 20.28 11.58 -12.66
C GLU A 43 20.67 11.29 -11.21
N LYS A 44 20.29 12.20 -10.30
CA LYS A 44 20.42 11.95 -8.86
C LYS A 44 19.80 10.57 -8.62
N PRO A 45 20.51 9.63 -7.96
CA PRO A 45 19.95 8.33 -7.69
C PRO A 45 18.64 8.53 -6.93
N GLN A 46 17.53 8.07 -7.50
CA GLN A 46 16.27 8.06 -6.78
C GLN A 46 16.47 7.26 -5.50
N PRO A 47 16.03 7.75 -4.33
CA PRO A 47 16.07 6.96 -3.11
C PRO A 47 15.23 5.71 -3.32
N THR A 48 15.90 4.57 -3.46
CA THR A 48 15.27 3.26 -3.60
C THR A 48 14.87 2.79 -2.22
N ASN A 49 13.71 3.22 -1.73
CA ASN A 49 13.16 2.67 -0.50
C ASN A 49 12.99 1.15 -0.68
N LYS A 50 13.70 0.37 0.14
CA LYS A 50 13.62 -1.08 0.14
C LYS A 50 12.50 -1.51 1.09
N LEU A 51 11.68 -2.46 0.64
CA LEU A 51 10.56 -2.99 1.41
C LEU A 51 10.90 -4.43 1.83
N GLU A 52 10.86 -4.68 3.13
CA GLU A 52 11.12 -5.99 3.72
C GLU A 52 9.94 -6.42 4.61
N SER A 53 9.70 -7.73 4.73
CA SER A 53 8.76 -8.28 5.72
C SER A 53 9.55 -8.69 6.96
N ASP A 54 8.98 -8.50 8.14
CA ASP A 54 9.51 -9.06 9.39
C ASP A 54 8.60 -10.18 9.87
N ASP A 55 8.96 -11.41 9.49
CA ASP A 55 8.18 -12.60 9.78
C ASP A 55 8.25 -13.00 11.27
N ASP A 56 9.28 -12.59 12.00
CA ASP A 56 9.44 -12.92 13.41
C ASP A 56 8.58 -12.02 14.27
N LEU A 57 8.60 -10.70 14.03
CA LEU A 57 7.66 -9.77 14.65
C LEU A 57 6.22 -10.15 14.31
N LYS A 58 5.93 -10.47 13.04
CA LYS A 58 4.61 -10.95 12.64
C LYS A 58 4.15 -12.13 13.50
N LYS A 59 4.96 -13.20 13.59
CA LYS A 59 4.62 -14.39 14.38
C LYS A 59 4.45 -14.09 15.85
N GLN A 60 5.30 -13.22 16.42
CA GLN A 60 5.19 -12.80 17.80
C GLN A 60 3.81 -12.17 18.06
N LEU A 61 3.39 -11.23 17.21
CA LEU A 61 2.11 -10.55 17.37
C LEU A 61 0.91 -11.46 17.07
N GLU A 62 0.99 -12.32 16.06
CA GLU A 62 -0.08 -13.29 15.73
C GLU A 62 -0.26 -14.37 16.82
N SER A 63 0.75 -14.60 17.66
CA SER A 63 0.64 -15.54 18.78
C SER A 63 -0.19 -15.03 19.96
N GLU A 64 -0.50 -13.74 19.99
CA GLU A 64 -1.25 -13.09 21.05
C GLU A 64 -2.76 -13.36 20.93
N LYS A 65 -3.40 -13.67 22.06
CA LYS A 65 -4.85 -13.83 22.11
C LYS A 65 -5.54 -12.54 21.64
N GLY A 66 -6.60 -12.69 20.86
CA GLY A 66 -7.34 -11.55 20.33
C GLY A 66 -6.78 -10.98 19.02
N ILE A 67 -5.67 -11.52 18.50
CA ILE A 67 -5.13 -11.18 17.18
C ILE A 67 -5.50 -12.28 16.18
N GLU A 68 -6.03 -11.90 15.03
CA GLU A 68 -6.38 -12.81 13.94
C GLU A 68 -5.26 -12.92 12.91
N ARG A 69 -4.69 -11.77 12.53
CA ARG A 69 -3.68 -11.68 11.48
C ARG A 69 -2.84 -10.43 11.66
N VAL A 70 -1.57 -10.52 11.28
CA VAL A 70 -0.67 -9.37 11.22
C VAL A 70 0.05 -9.31 9.87
N MET A 71 0.23 -8.11 9.36
CA MET A 71 1.15 -7.83 8.26
C MET A 71 2.17 -6.81 8.72
N VAL A 72 3.45 -7.09 8.50
CA VAL A 72 4.55 -6.18 8.86
C VAL A 72 5.33 -5.83 7.61
N GLN A 73 5.54 -4.54 7.40
CA GLN A 73 6.40 -4.02 6.35
C GLN A 73 7.42 -3.05 6.94
N VAL A 74 8.69 -3.40 6.80
CA VAL A 74 9.82 -2.55 7.15
C VAL A 74 10.24 -1.76 5.92
N VAL A 75 10.26 -0.44 6.05
CA VAL A 75 10.71 0.49 5.02
C VAL A 75 12.12 0.94 5.36
N GLU A 76 13.07 0.68 4.48
CA GLU A 76 14.44 1.18 4.55
C GLU A 76 14.65 2.37 3.61
N GLY A 77 15.70 3.16 3.86
CA GLY A 77 16.08 4.32 3.06
C GLY A 77 16.03 5.61 3.88
N GLU A 78 15.68 6.72 3.23
CA GLU A 78 15.61 8.04 3.88
C GLU A 78 14.41 8.14 4.84
N GLN A 79 13.33 7.40 4.56
CA GLN A 79 12.10 7.37 5.35
C GLN A 79 11.95 6.04 6.07
N ARG A 80 12.80 5.80 7.07
CA ARG A 80 12.78 4.54 7.84
C ARG A 80 11.51 4.42 8.66
N ALA A 81 10.69 3.43 8.33
CA ALA A 81 9.41 3.18 8.99
C ALA A 81 9.14 1.69 9.17
N VAL A 82 8.20 1.37 10.05
CA VAL A 82 7.58 0.05 10.18
C VAL A 82 6.08 0.24 10.11
N ASN A 83 5.46 -0.33 9.07
CA ASN A 83 4.02 -0.33 8.90
C ASN A 83 3.48 -1.68 9.38
N VAL A 84 2.52 -1.66 10.31
CA VAL A 84 1.94 -2.86 10.90
C VAL A 84 0.42 -2.81 10.82
N ASP A 85 -0.15 -3.77 10.09
CA ASP A 85 -1.60 -3.97 10.02
C ASP A 85 -1.97 -5.11 10.96
N ILE A 86 -2.84 -4.85 11.93
CA ILE A 86 -3.31 -5.80 12.93
C ILE A 86 -4.81 -6.02 12.75
N GLU A 87 -5.19 -7.23 12.36
CA GLU A 87 -6.58 -7.69 12.37
C GLU A 87 -6.88 -8.30 13.75
N ILE A 88 -7.87 -7.78 14.47
CA ILE A 88 -8.30 -8.30 15.77
C ILE A 88 -9.56 -9.17 15.62
N ASN A 89 -9.68 -10.20 16.46
CA ASN A 89 -10.85 -11.09 16.47
C ASN A 89 -11.83 -10.76 17.62
N ASN A 90 -12.84 -11.62 17.81
CA ASN A 90 -13.86 -11.47 18.84
C ASN A 90 -13.38 -11.78 20.27
N GLU A 91 -12.20 -12.38 20.43
CA GLU A 91 -11.58 -12.65 21.72
C GLU A 91 -10.67 -11.52 22.21
N GLN A 92 -10.57 -10.42 21.46
CA GLN A 92 -9.79 -9.26 21.88
C GLN A 92 -10.47 -8.57 23.08
N GLU A 93 -9.75 -8.56 24.20
CA GLU A 93 -10.23 -8.00 25.46
C GLU A 93 -9.78 -6.53 25.65
N LEU A 94 -8.70 -6.12 24.98
CA LEU A 94 -8.20 -4.75 25.03
C LEU A 94 -9.05 -3.83 24.15
N SER A 95 -9.18 -2.57 24.58
CA SER A 95 -9.72 -1.54 23.70
C SER A 95 -8.78 -1.29 22.50
N VAL A 96 -9.32 -0.73 21.42
CA VAL A 96 -8.51 -0.45 20.22
C VAL A 96 -7.34 0.48 20.53
N ASP A 97 -7.53 1.48 21.40
CA ASP A 97 -6.44 2.37 21.82
C ASP A 97 -5.38 1.62 22.67
N GLN A 98 -5.79 0.67 23.50
CA GLN A 98 -4.86 -0.18 24.26
C GLN A 98 -4.09 -1.17 23.37
N VAL A 99 -4.73 -1.70 22.31
CA VAL A 99 -4.06 -2.52 21.28
C VAL A 99 -2.95 -1.71 20.61
N VAL A 100 -3.28 -0.49 20.16
CA VAL A 100 -2.28 0.41 19.58
C VAL A 100 -1.16 0.69 20.58
N GLU A 101 -1.48 1.07 21.82
CA GLU A 101 -0.47 1.39 22.82
C GLU A 101 0.46 0.20 23.13
N LYS A 102 -0.11 -1.01 23.35
CA LYS A 102 0.65 -2.23 23.64
C LYS A 102 1.62 -2.54 22.52
N TYR A 103 1.10 -2.66 21.28
CA TYR A 103 1.92 -3.13 20.17
C TYR A 103 2.88 -2.06 19.65
N SER A 104 2.54 -0.77 19.78
CA SER A 104 3.51 0.31 19.52
C SER A 104 4.78 0.16 20.36
N LYS A 105 4.64 -0.17 21.65
CA LYS A 105 5.79 -0.38 22.55
C LYS A 105 6.63 -1.56 22.10
N VAL A 106 6.00 -2.70 21.82
CA VAL A 106 6.69 -3.91 21.34
C VAL A 106 7.44 -3.64 20.03
N ILE A 107 6.84 -2.93 19.08
CA ILE A 107 7.48 -2.60 17.81
C ILE A 107 8.65 -1.62 18.04
N LYS A 108 8.49 -0.63 18.93
CA LYS A 108 9.54 0.35 19.23
C LYS A 108 10.75 -0.27 19.93
N GLU A 109 10.57 -1.33 20.71
CA GLU A 109 11.67 -2.10 21.29
C GLU A 109 12.55 -2.76 20.20
N ASN A 110 11.93 -3.28 19.14
CA ASN A 110 12.64 -3.88 18.01
C ASN A 110 13.18 -2.83 17.02
N TYR A 111 12.49 -1.69 16.91
CA TYR A 111 12.76 -0.63 15.94
C TYR A 111 12.82 0.77 16.59
N PRO A 112 13.80 1.02 17.47
CA PRO A 112 13.84 2.23 18.30
C PRO A 112 13.94 3.53 17.49
N ASP A 113 14.63 3.50 16.35
CA ASP A 113 14.91 4.68 15.53
C ASP A 113 13.99 4.82 14.31
N ARG A 114 12.87 4.08 14.27
CA ARG A 114 11.92 4.13 13.16
C ARG A 114 10.62 4.80 13.54
N THR A 115 10.00 5.44 12.57
CA THR A 115 8.57 5.79 12.64
C THR A 115 7.76 4.50 12.57
N ILE A 116 6.73 4.39 13.39
CA ILE A 116 5.82 3.24 13.42
C ILE A 116 4.46 3.72 12.94
N ASP A 117 3.89 3.08 11.94
CA ASP A 117 2.49 3.26 11.56
C ASP A 117 1.73 1.98 11.87
N ILE A 118 0.70 2.07 12.70
CA ILE A 118 -0.13 0.92 13.08
C ILE A 118 -1.55 1.16 12.60
N ILE A 119 -2.09 0.18 11.89
CA ILE A 119 -3.51 0.09 11.55
C ILE A 119 -4.11 -1.06 12.36
N VAL A 120 -5.24 -0.81 13.02
CA VAL A 120 -6.04 -1.84 13.67
C VAL A 120 -7.37 -1.97 12.95
N ALA A 121 -7.69 -3.18 12.53
CA ALA A 121 -8.91 -3.51 11.81
C ALA A 121 -9.62 -4.73 12.41
N LYS A 122 -10.91 -4.86 12.12
CA LYS A 122 -11.74 -6.02 12.49
C LYS A 122 -12.75 -6.31 11.41
N GLU A 123 -12.81 -7.56 10.96
CA GLU A 123 -13.60 -8.02 9.82
C GLU A 123 -13.37 -7.14 8.58
N GLY A 124 -12.11 -6.75 8.34
CA GLY A 124 -11.70 -5.87 7.25
C GLY A 124 -12.14 -4.40 7.39
N LYS A 125 -12.71 -4.00 8.53
CA LYS A 125 -13.06 -2.60 8.81
C LYS A 125 -11.97 -1.94 9.64
N LEU A 126 -11.45 -0.83 9.16
CA LEU A 126 -10.51 0.00 9.92
C LEU A 126 -11.19 0.52 11.19
N LEU A 127 -10.58 0.24 12.34
CA LEU A 127 -11.00 0.74 13.64
C LEU A 127 -10.15 1.93 14.08
N LYS A 128 -8.84 1.87 13.83
CA LYS A 128 -7.90 2.92 14.21
C LYS A 128 -6.66 2.89 13.31
N GLN A 129 -6.05 4.06 13.13
CA GLN A 129 -4.69 4.22 12.64
C GLN A 129 -3.94 5.18 13.55
N ALA A 130 -2.66 4.92 13.80
CA ALA A 130 -1.80 5.78 14.59
C ALA A 130 -0.36 5.73 14.09
N THR A 131 0.26 6.90 14.02
CA THR A 131 1.67 7.05 13.65
C THR A 131 2.47 7.56 14.85
N LEU A 132 3.57 6.89 15.19
CA LEU A 132 4.47 7.21 16.29
C LEU A 132 5.89 7.45 15.75
N LYS A 133 6.59 8.44 16.29
CA LYS A 133 7.95 8.79 15.88
C LYS A 133 8.98 8.27 16.86
#